data_AF-A0A920THY7-F1
#
_entry.id   AF-A0A920THY7-F1
#
_cell.length_a   1.000
_cell.length_b   1.000
_cell.length_c   1.000
_cell.angle_alpha   90.00
_cell.angle_beta   90.00
_cell.angle_gamma   90.00
#
_symmetry.space_group_name_H-M   'P 1'
#
loop_
_entity.id
_entity.type
_entity.pdbx_description
1 polymer ?
#
loop_
_entity_poly.entity_id
_entity_poly.type
_entity_poly.pdbx_seq_one_letter_code
_entity_poly.pdbx_strand_id
1 'polypeptide(L)'
;MVYSLLSWTLDHVGPMTYRVEDAAIMLDAISGYDKNAPTSSNQSLKKFEILSKRRLDGIKIAVAKHYFFDKTRPEVDPKVIKIAEEALEKLDQLGAIIEEINIPALGKRRCSCIGNTT
;
A
#
# COMPACT_ATOMS: atom_id res chain seq x y z
N MET A 1 18.61 20.55 -14.79
CA MET A 1 17.19 20.29 -14.45
C MET A 1 16.87 18.89 -14.94
N VAL A 2 16.98 17.88 -14.07
CA VAL A 2 16.72 16.47 -14.42
C VAL A 2 15.53 16.02 -13.57
N TYR A 3 14.32 16.29 -14.03
CA TYR A 3 13.12 15.66 -13.46
C TYR A 3 12.91 14.34 -14.21
N SER A 4 13.61 13.28 -13.81
CA SER A 4 13.46 11.94 -14.40
C SER A 4 12.44 11.10 -13.63
N LEU A 5 11.23 11.64 -13.47
CA LEU A 5 10.06 10.86 -13.05
C LEU A 5 9.24 10.54 -14.30
N LEU A 6 8.83 9.28 -14.45
CA LEU A 6 7.96 8.82 -15.54
C LEU A 6 6.56 9.45 -15.45
N SER A 7 6.10 9.76 -14.23
CA SER A 7 4.84 10.44 -13.96
C SER A 7 4.97 11.48 -12.85
N TRP A 8 4.74 12.75 -13.19
CA TRP A 8 4.86 13.87 -12.25
C TRP A 8 3.90 13.79 -11.05
N THR A 9 2.75 13.15 -11.21
CA THR A 9 1.70 13.12 -10.19
C THR A 9 1.61 11.81 -9.41
N LEU A 10 2.29 10.74 -9.87
CA LEU A 10 2.16 9.41 -9.29
C LEU A 10 3.47 8.86 -8.72
N ASP A 11 4.61 9.28 -9.25
CA ASP A 11 5.89 8.65 -8.90
C ASP A 11 6.35 8.99 -7.48
N HIS A 12 6.75 7.95 -6.75
CA HIS A 12 7.36 8.04 -5.44
C HIS A 12 8.49 7.00 -5.34
N VAL A 13 9.63 7.39 -4.77
CA VAL A 13 10.76 6.47 -4.52
C VAL A 13 10.50 5.71 -3.23
N GLY A 14 10.68 4.39 -3.26
CA GLY A 14 10.57 3.53 -2.07
C GLY A 14 11.66 2.45 -2.07
N PRO A 15 12.19 2.06 -0.89
CA PRO A 15 13.23 1.04 -0.81
C PRO A 15 12.65 -0.37 -1.05
N MET A 16 13.45 -1.24 -1.68
CA MET A 16 13.17 -2.67 -1.79
C MET A 16 14.20 -3.44 -0.96
N THR A 17 13.75 -4.09 0.11
CA THR A 17 14.60 -4.84 1.05
C THR A 17 14.00 -6.19 1.38
N TYR A 18 14.80 -7.08 1.98
CA TYR A 18 14.33 -8.41 2.40
C TYR A 18 13.56 -8.39 3.72
N ARG A 19 13.86 -7.43 4.61
CA ARG A 19 13.25 -7.32 5.94
C ARG A 19 12.57 -5.96 6.13
N VAL A 20 11.54 -5.96 6.96
CA VAL A 20 10.76 -4.74 7.28
C VAL A 20 11.62 -3.73 8.03
N GLU A 21 12.52 -4.21 8.89
CA GLU A 21 13.44 -3.37 9.65
C GLU A 21 14.39 -2.61 8.71
N ASP A 22 14.93 -3.29 7.70
CA ASP A 22 15.80 -2.69 6.70
C ASP A 22 15.03 -1.66 5.86
N ALA A 23 13.76 -1.95 5.52
CA ALA A 23 12.90 -1.01 4.81
C ALA A 23 12.67 0.26 5.62
N ALA A 24 12.40 0.13 6.93
CA ALA A 24 12.21 1.26 7.83
C ALA A 24 13.46 2.14 7.94
N ILE A 25 14.65 1.53 8.11
CA ILE A 25 15.93 2.25 8.18
C ILE A 25 16.22 2.98 6.87
N MET A 26 16.06 2.30 5.73
CA MET A 26 16.31 2.92 4.42
C MET A 26 15.29 4.02 4.12
N LEU A 27 14.02 3.82 4.47
CA LEU A 27 12.99 4.83 4.29
C LEU A 27 13.28 6.07 5.15
N ASP A 28 13.70 5.90 6.41
CA ASP A 28 14.10 7.01 7.29
C ASP A 28 15.28 7.80 6.70
N ALA A 29 16.26 7.11 6.10
CA ALA A 29 17.43 7.74 5.49
C ALA A 29 17.11 8.57 4.22
N ILE A 30 16.13 8.13 3.41
CA ILE A 30 15.77 8.83 2.16
C ILE A 30 14.58 9.78 2.31
N SER A 31 13.82 9.68 3.41
CA SER A 31 12.68 10.55 3.66
C SER A 31 13.13 11.92 4.16
N GLY A 32 12.59 12.98 3.59
CA GLY A 32 12.94 14.34 3.96
C GLY A 32 12.27 15.34 3.04
N TYR A 33 12.09 16.56 3.56
CA TYR A 33 11.79 17.68 2.68
C TYR A 33 13.02 18.02 1.84
N ASP A 34 12.87 18.02 0.53
CA ASP A 34 13.91 18.48 -0.40
C ASP A 34 13.45 19.78 -1.07
N LYS A 35 14.14 20.88 -0.75
CA LYS A 35 13.91 22.20 -1.33
C LYS A 35 14.05 22.25 -2.86
N ASN A 36 14.76 21.29 -3.44
CA ASN A 36 14.97 21.20 -4.90
C ASN A 36 13.87 20.38 -5.60
N ALA A 37 12.97 19.74 -4.85
CA ALA A 37 11.85 18.97 -5.37
C ALA A 37 10.52 19.69 -5.04
N PRO A 38 9.89 20.39 -6.01
CA PRO A 38 8.69 21.20 -5.77
C PRO A 38 7.48 20.44 -5.23
N THR A 39 7.41 19.12 -5.51
CA THR A 39 6.36 18.22 -5.02
C THR A 39 6.67 17.63 -3.64
N SER A 40 7.84 17.92 -3.07
CA SER A 40 8.24 17.43 -1.76
C SER A 40 7.41 18.09 -0.66
N SER A 41 6.87 17.27 0.24
CA SER A 41 6.07 17.74 1.37
C SER A 41 6.98 18.24 2.50
N ASN A 42 6.74 19.47 2.98
CA ASN A 42 7.44 20.03 4.15
C ASN A 42 6.78 19.61 5.49
N GLN A 43 6.25 18.39 5.56
CA GLN A 43 5.70 17.86 6.80
C GLN A 43 6.82 17.35 7.71
N SER A 44 6.71 17.61 9.00
CA SER A 44 7.64 17.07 10.00
C SER A 44 7.57 15.56 9.98
N LEU A 45 8.68 14.91 9.61
CA LEU A 45 8.78 13.46 9.63
C LEU A 45 9.05 12.99 11.06
N LYS A 46 8.22 12.05 11.52
CA LYS A 46 8.55 11.22 12.68
C LYS A 46 9.45 10.10 12.18
N LYS A 47 10.43 9.71 12.99
CA LYS A 47 11.24 8.53 12.69
C LYS A 47 10.34 7.33 12.47
N PHE A 48 10.66 6.53 11.47
CA PHE A 48 9.97 5.26 11.23
C PHE A 48 10.35 4.27 12.32
N GLU A 49 9.69 4.37 13.46
CA GLU A 49 9.86 3.44 14.56
C GLU A 49 9.35 2.06 14.14
N ILE A 50 10.24 1.07 14.16
CA ILE A 50 9.84 -0.32 14.03
C ILE A 50 8.98 -0.63 15.26
N LEU A 51 7.69 -0.84 15.04
CA LEU A 51 6.78 -1.30 16.07
C LEU A 51 7.29 -2.65 16.59
N SER A 52 7.96 -2.65 17.74
CA SER A 52 8.36 -3.89 18.41
C SER A 52 7.15 -4.64 19.00
N LYS A 53 5.95 -4.05 18.89
CA LYS A 53 4.70 -4.65 19.36
C LYS A 53 4.35 -5.81 18.45
N ARG A 54 4.40 -7.02 19.03
CA ARG A 54 3.93 -8.25 18.39
C ARG A 54 2.40 -8.38 18.35
N ARG A 55 1.66 -7.34 18.71
CA ARG A 55 0.19 -7.31 18.76
C ARG A 55 -0.33 -6.07 18.03
N LEU A 56 -1.49 -6.22 17.41
CA LEU A 56 -2.18 -5.20 16.60
C LEU A 56 -3.47 -4.71 17.27
N ASP A 57 -3.56 -4.86 18.60
CA ASP A 57 -4.76 -4.50 19.37
C ASP A 57 -5.20 -3.05 19.09
N GLY A 58 -6.45 -2.89 18.66
CA GLY A 58 -7.04 -1.59 18.37
C GLY A 58 -6.75 -1.03 16.97
N ILE A 59 -5.96 -1.71 16.14
CA ILE A 59 -5.79 -1.37 14.73
C ILE A 59 -7.00 -1.88 13.94
N LYS A 60 -7.63 -1.00 13.15
CA LYS A 60 -8.71 -1.36 12.24
C LYS A 60 -8.20 -1.54 10.82
N ILE A 61 -8.56 -2.64 10.17
CA ILE A 61 -8.19 -2.95 8.80
C ILE A 61 -9.48 -3.09 7.98
N ALA A 62 -9.70 -2.14 7.08
CA ALA A 62 -10.86 -2.15 6.19
C ALA A 62 -10.53 -2.85 4.87
N VAL A 63 -11.26 -3.91 4.54
CA VAL A 63 -10.99 -4.75 3.37
C VAL A 63 -12.09 -4.57 2.32
N ALA A 64 -11.70 -4.11 1.13
CA ALA A 64 -12.59 -3.97 -0.02
C ALA A 64 -12.78 -5.31 -0.75
N LYS A 65 -13.47 -6.27 -0.12
CA LYS A 65 -13.59 -7.65 -0.62
C LYS A 65 -14.21 -7.73 -2.02
N HIS A 66 -15.24 -6.94 -2.29
CA HIS A 66 -15.87 -6.90 -3.62
C HIS A 66 -14.92 -6.56 -4.76
N TYR A 67 -13.84 -5.82 -4.51
CA TYR A 67 -12.91 -5.44 -5.57
C TYR A 67 -11.75 -6.43 -5.72
N PHE A 68 -11.17 -6.89 -4.60
CA PHE A 68 -9.95 -7.70 -4.59
C PHE A 68 -10.18 -9.21 -4.47
N PHE A 69 -11.33 -9.64 -3.92
CA PHE A 69 -11.62 -11.04 -3.58
C PHE A 69 -12.76 -11.62 -4.42
N ASP A 70 -13.17 -10.92 -5.47
CA ASP A 70 -14.20 -11.41 -6.38
C ASP A 70 -13.68 -12.59 -7.21
N LYS A 71 -14.06 -13.79 -6.78
CA LYS A 71 -13.68 -15.08 -7.39
C LYS A 71 -14.29 -15.27 -8.79
N THR A 72 -15.21 -14.41 -9.21
CA THR A 72 -15.77 -14.44 -10.58
C THR A 72 -14.85 -13.79 -11.61
N ARG A 73 -13.82 -13.08 -11.16
CA ARG A 73 -12.86 -12.40 -12.04
C ARG A 73 -11.78 -13.36 -12.53
N PRO A 74 -11.69 -13.60 -13.85
CA PRO A 74 -10.75 -14.59 -14.40
C PRO A 74 -9.28 -14.18 -14.22
N GLU A 75 -9.00 -12.91 -13.94
CA GLU A 75 -7.63 -12.41 -13.83
C GLU A 75 -6.98 -12.67 -12.46
N VAL A 76 -7.76 -13.14 -11.46
CA VAL A 76 -7.26 -13.34 -10.11
C VAL A 76 -7.06 -14.83 -9.85
N ASP A 77 -5.81 -15.24 -9.60
CA ASP A 77 -5.51 -16.62 -9.23
C ASP A 77 -6.16 -16.97 -7.87
N PRO A 78 -7.01 -18.01 -7.79
CA PRO A 78 -7.63 -18.45 -6.54
C PRO A 78 -6.65 -18.71 -5.40
N LYS A 79 -5.39 -19.11 -5.70
CA LYS A 79 -4.35 -19.30 -4.69
C LYS A 79 -3.95 -18.00 -4.02
N VAL A 80 -3.88 -16.89 -4.77
CA VAL A 80 -3.56 -15.57 -4.22
C VAL A 80 -4.67 -15.12 -3.28
N ILE A 81 -5.94 -15.34 -3.67
CA ILE A 81 -7.10 -15.04 -2.82
C ILE A 81 -7.00 -15.80 -1.50
N LYS A 82 -6.73 -17.12 -1.56
CA LYS A 82 -6.60 -17.95 -0.37
C LYS A 82 -5.48 -17.47 0.56
N ILE A 83 -4.30 -17.16 0.02
CA ILE A 83 -3.16 -16.68 0.81
C ILE A 83 -3.50 -15.32 1.46
N ALA A 84 -4.22 -14.45 0.75
CA ALA A 84 -4.66 -13.17 1.31
C ALA A 84 -5.70 -13.36 2.43
N GLU A 85 -6.64 -14.29 2.28
CA GLU A 85 -7.60 -14.68 3.33
C GLU A 85 -6.86 -15.20 4.58
N GLU A 86 -5.90 -16.12 4.42
CA GLU A 86 -5.07 -16.65 5.52
C GLU A 86 -4.23 -15.54 6.21
N ALA A 87 -3.77 -14.54 5.46
CA ALA A 87 -3.05 -13.40 6.02
C ALA A 87 -3.98 -12.51 6.87
N LEU A 88 -5.22 -12.29 6.43
CA LEU A 88 -6.23 -11.57 7.20
C LEU A 88 -6.55 -12.30 8.52
N GLU A 89 -6.75 -13.61 8.48
CA GLU A 89 -6.98 -14.41 9.70
C GLU A 89 -5.83 -14.27 10.71
N LYS A 90 -4.58 -14.26 10.25
CA LYS A 90 -3.42 -14.03 11.12
C LYS A 90 -3.43 -12.62 11.73
N LEU A 91 -3.83 -11.60 10.98
CA LEU A 91 -3.92 -10.23 11.49
C LEU A 91 -5.03 -10.10 12.56
N ASP A 92 -6.16 -10.78 12.35
CA ASP A 92 -7.25 -10.86 13.34
C ASP A 92 -6.79 -11.53 14.64
N GLN A 93 -6.07 -12.67 14.52
CA GLN A 93 -5.47 -13.37 15.67
C GLN A 93 -4.45 -12.52 16.45
N LEU A 94 -3.78 -11.57 15.78
CA LEU A 94 -2.87 -10.62 16.41
C LEU A 94 -3.59 -9.44 17.10
N GLY A 95 -4.92 -9.36 16.99
CA GLY A 95 -5.77 -8.36 17.66
C GLY A 95 -6.25 -7.22 16.76
N ALA A 96 -6.00 -7.28 15.44
CA ALA A 96 -6.54 -6.31 14.51
C ALA A 96 -8.06 -6.54 14.32
N ILE A 97 -8.82 -5.46 14.13
CA ILE A 97 -10.26 -5.52 13.85
C ILE A 97 -10.44 -5.44 12.33
N ILE A 98 -10.96 -6.50 11.72
CA ILE A 98 -11.16 -6.56 10.27
C ILE A 98 -12.61 -6.20 9.92
N GLU A 99 -12.78 -5.13 9.16
CA GLU A 99 -14.10 -4.65 8.70
C GLU A 99 -14.19 -4.73 7.17
N GLU A 100 -15.28 -5.27 6.66
CA GLU A 100 -15.52 -5.31 5.22
C GLU A 100 -16.17 -4.01 4.76
N ILE A 101 -15.64 -3.40 3.69
CA ILE A 101 -16.15 -2.15 3.14
C ILE A 101 -16.40 -2.24 1.64
N ASN A 102 -17.35 -1.45 1.17
CA ASN A 102 -17.56 -1.23 -0.26
C ASN A 102 -17.06 0.17 -0.63
N ILE A 103 -16.18 0.26 -1.63
CA ILE A 103 -15.68 1.53 -2.18
C ILE A 103 -16.16 1.64 -3.63
N PRO A 104 -17.29 2.34 -3.91
CA PRO A 104 -17.93 2.34 -5.23
C PRO A 104 -17.04 2.83 -6.38
N ALA A 105 -16.04 3.66 -6.09
CA ALA A 105 -15.19 4.28 -7.10
C ALA A 105 -14.00 3.42 -7.56
N LEU A 106 -13.68 2.29 -6.88
CA LEU A 106 -12.50 1.48 -7.24
C LEU A 106 -12.62 0.83 -8.62
N GLY A 107 -13.81 0.33 -8.98
CA GLY A 107 -14.06 -0.27 -10.29
C GLY A 107 -13.89 0.71 -11.46
N LYS A 108 -14.12 2.01 -11.21
CA LYS A 108 -14.13 3.07 -12.24
C LYS A 108 -12.78 3.75 -12.46
N ARG A 109 -11.79 3.50 -11.58
CA ARG A 109 -10.48 4.19 -11.58
C ARG A 109 -9.34 3.34 -12.14
N ARG A 110 -9.64 2.38 -13.03
CA ARG A 110 -8.58 1.74 -13.83
C ARG A 110 -8.01 2.77 -14.78
N CYS A 111 -6.70 2.93 -14.74
CA CYS A 111 -5.98 3.88 -15.59
C CYS A 111 -6.23 3.49 -17.05
N SER A 112 -6.94 4.31 -17.82
CA SER A 112 -7.20 4.09 -19.26
C SER A 112 -5.97 4.35 -20.13
N CYS A 113 -4.79 4.59 -19.51
CA CYS A 113 -3.54 4.88 -20.22
C CYS A 113 -3.00 3.68 -21.01
N ILE A 114 -3.55 2.48 -20.80
CA ILE A 114 -3.47 1.38 -21.78
C ILE A 114 -4.83 1.35 -22.45
N GLY A 115 -4.88 1.82 -23.70
CA GLY A 115 -6.11 2.03 -24.43
C GLY A 115 -7.01 0.80 -24.44
N ASN A 116 -8.21 0.94 -23.89
CA ASN A 116 -9.34 0.15 -24.35
C ASN A 116 -10.00 0.94 -25.48
N THR A 117 -9.51 0.70 -26.70
CA THR A 117 -10.36 0.76 -27.89
C THR A 117 -11.44 -0.31 -27.75
N THR A 118 -12.59 0.12 -27.23
CA THR A 118 -13.95 -0.24 -27.67
C THR A 118 -14.88 0.87 -27.22
#